data_AF-A0A397LE10-F1
#
_entry.id   AF-A0A397LE10-F1
#
_cell.length_a   1.000
_cell.length_b   1.000
_cell.length_c   1.000
_cell.angle_alpha   90.00
_cell.angle_beta   90.00
_cell.angle_gamma   90.00
#
_symmetry.space_group_name_H-M   'P 1'
#
loop_
_entity.id
_entity.type
_entity.pdbx_description
1 polymer ?
#
loop_
_entity_poly.entity_id
_entity_poly.type
_entity_poly.pdbx_seq_one_letter_code
_entity_poly.pdbx_strand_id
1 'polypeptide(L)'
;MNALIGTYECKVDAKGRLMLPAAIKKQLSPVLQNGFVLKRAVFQSCLELYPMNEWEVLMKKMNGLNRFKKKNNDFIRRFTAGVKMIEVDATGRLLIPKDLIVFSGITKETVVSSAINIIEIWDKEKYEQAIDDATGDFADLAEEVMGQDDDNGIS
;
A
#
# COMPACT_ATOMS: atom_id res chain seq x y z
N MET A 1 8.65 8.25 10.68
CA MET A 1 8.15 6.93 11.10
C MET A 1 9.24 5.93 10.73
N ASN A 2 9.48 4.90 11.53
CA ASN A 2 10.38 3.83 11.11
C ASN A 2 9.65 2.96 10.08
N ALA A 3 10.40 2.24 9.24
CA ALA A 3 9.82 1.26 8.32
C ALA A 3 8.97 0.24 9.10
N LEU A 4 7.80 -0.06 8.54
CA LEU A 4 6.91 -1.10 9.03
C LEU A 4 7.48 -2.47 8.68
N ILE A 5 7.28 -3.43 9.56
CA ILE A 5 7.80 -4.80 9.38
C ILE A 5 6.71 -5.82 9.65
N GLY A 6 6.49 -6.69 8.66
CA GLY A 6 5.85 -7.99 8.79
C GLY A 6 4.79 -8.26 7.72
N THR A 7 4.58 -9.55 7.49
CA THR A 7 3.53 -10.10 6.62
C THR A 7 2.69 -11.07 7.44
N TYR A 8 1.36 -10.92 7.38
CA TYR A 8 0.43 -11.67 8.21
C TYR A 8 -0.80 -12.09 7.41
N GLU A 9 -1.19 -13.35 7.54
CA GLU A 9 -2.49 -13.80 7.07
C GLU A 9 -3.60 -13.33 8.02
N CYS A 10 -4.66 -12.77 7.44
CA CYS A 10 -5.81 -12.20 8.11
C CYS A 10 -7.10 -12.65 7.42
N LYS A 11 -8.23 -12.31 8.04
CA LYS A 11 -9.55 -12.51 7.42
C LYS A 11 -10.32 -11.21 7.35
N VAL A 12 -10.99 -11.01 6.23
CA VAL A 12 -12.01 -9.97 6.05
C VAL A 12 -13.38 -10.60 6.23
N ASP A 13 -14.22 -9.95 7.04
CA ASP A 13 -15.60 -10.43 7.22
C ASP A 13 -16.51 -10.01 6.06
N ALA A 14 -17.73 -10.57 6.02
CA ALA A 14 -18.70 -10.30 4.95
C ALA A 14 -19.10 -8.83 4.80
N LYS A 15 -18.78 -7.96 5.77
CA LYS A 15 -19.02 -6.52 5.72
C LYS A 15 -17.78 -5.73 5.29
N GLY A 16 -16.69 -6.41 4.92
CA GLY A 16 -15.44 -5.74 4.53
C GLY A 16 -14.59 -5.29 5.72
N ARG A 17 -14.84 -5.80 6.93
CA ARG A 17 -14.08 -5.37 8.11
C ARG A 17 -12.84 -6.23 8.28
N LEU A 18 -11.70 -5.57 8.38
CA LEU A 18 -10.38 -6.17 8.61
C LEU A 18 -9.87 -5.78 9.99
N MET A 19 -9.26 -6.71 10.70
CA MET A 19 -8.53 -6.43 11.93
C MET A 19 -7.03 -6.42 11.61
N LEU A 20 -6.34 -5.33 11.92
CA LEU A 20 -4.90 -5.25 11.73
C LEU A 20 -4.19 -6.27 12.64
N PRO A 21 -3.12 -6.91 12.16
CA PRO A 21 -2.25 -7.72 13.01
C PRO A 21 -1.75 -6.92 14.21
N ALA A 22 -1.71 -7.53 15.39
CA ALA A 22 -1.34 -6.84 16.63
C ALA A 22 0.06 -6.18 16.56
N ALA A 23 1.01 -6.81 15.88
CA ALA A 23 2.35 -6.28 15.66
C ALA A 23 2.36 -5.03 14.78
N ILE A 24 1.57 -5.01 13.69
CA ILE A 24 1.41 -3.85 12.81
C ILE A 24 0.68 -2.72 13.54
N LYS A 25 -0.40 -3.03 14.25
CA LYS A 25 -1.12 -2.07 15.09
C LYS A 25 -0.19 -1.40 16.11
N LYS A 26 0.69 -2.16 16.77
CA LYS A 26 1.66 -1.63 17.74
C LYS A 26 2.61 -0.62 17.06
N GLN A 27 3.11 -0.93 15.87
CA GLN A 27 3.98 -0.04 15.09
C GLN A 27 3.24 1.24 14.65
N LEU A 28 1.95 1.13 14.31
CA LEU A 28 1.12 2.27 13.89
C LEU A 28 0.50 3.07 15.05
N SER A 29 0.61 2.60 16.29
CA SER A 29 -0.03 3.25 17.45
C SER A 29 0.29 4.75 17.58
N PRO A 30 1.52 5.24 17.29
CA PRO A 30 1.83 6.68 17.35
C PRO A 30 1.05 7.56 16.36
N VAL A 31 0.47 6.98 15.31
CA VAL A 31 -0.23 7.72 14.23
C VAL A 31 -1.67 7.29 14.02
N LEU A 32 -2.18 6.35 14.82
CA LEU A 32 -3.51 5.74 14.62
C LEU A 32 -4.63 6.79 14.56
N GLN A 33 -4.53 7.81 15.41
CA GLN A 33 -5.49 8.93 15.53
C GLN A 33 -5.43 9.94 14.38
N ASN A 34 -4.37 9.92 13.56
CA ASN A 34 -4.23 10.86 12.45
C ASN A 34 -5.03 10.41 11.22
N GLY A 35 -5.63 9.22 11.28
CA GLY A 35 -6.34 8.61 10.17
C GLY A 35 -5.39 8.03 9.11
N PHE A 36 -6.01 7.35 8.15
CA PHE A 36 -5.31 6.66 7.09
C PHE A 36 -5.97 6.96 5.75
N VAL A 37 -5.22 6.71 4.68
CA VAL A 37 -5.73 6.75 3.32
C VAL A 37 -5.61 5.37 2.71
N LEU A 38 -6.73 4.83 2.26
CA LEU A 38 -6.81 3.56 1.56
C LEU A 38 -7.01 3.83 0.07
N LYS A 39 -6.18 3.20 -0.77
CA LYS A 39 -6.26 3.36 -2.22
C LYS A 39 -5.97 2.05 -2.97
N ARG A 40 -6.17 2.10 -4.27
CA ARG A 40 -5.80 1.04 -5.21
C ARG A 40 -4.29 1.06 -5.47
N ALA A 41 -3.66 -0.10 -5.51
CA ALA A 41 -2.28 -0.20 -5.97
C ALA A 41 -2.16 0.06 -7.48
N VAL A 42 -0.98 0.50 -7.91
CA VAL A 42 -0.72 0.89 -9.31
C VAL A 42 -0.45 -0.33 -10.18
N PHE A 43 0.40 -1.23 -9.68
CA PHE A 43 0.92 -2.36 -10.45
C PHE A 43 0.22 -3.68 -10.12
N GLN A 44 -0.49 -3.73 -8.99
CA GLN A 44 -1.02 -4.96 -8.43
C GLN A 44 -2.49 -4.81 -8.07
N SER A 45 -3.21 -5.92 -8.04
CA SER A 45 -4.63 -5.96 -7.67
C SER A 45 -4.80 -6.03 -6.14
N CYS A 46 -4.16 -5.11 -5.42
CA CYS A 46 -4.21 -5.00 -3.96
C CYS A 46 -4.56 -3.57 -3.52
N LEU A 47 -4.77 -3.38 -2.22
CA LEU A 47 -5.01 -2.06 -1.64
C LEU A 47 -3.78 -1.60 -0.88
N GLU A 48 -3.52 -0.31 -0.92
CA GLU A 48 -2.45 0.32 -0.14
C GLU A 48 -3.07 1.23 0.93
N LEU A 49 -2.71 0.99 2.17
CA LEU A 49 -3.10 1.73 3.36
C LEU A 49 -1.92 2.60 3.81
N TYR A 50 -2.07 3.90 3.63
CA TYR A 50 -1.11 4.92 4.02
C TYR A 50 -1.45 5.51 5.38
N PRO A 51 -0.50 5.58 6.32
CA PRO A 51 -0.55 6.57 7.38
C PRO A 51 -0.66 7.98 6.79
N MET A 52 -1.45 8.86 7.39
CA MET A 52 -1.72 10.20 6.81
C MET A 52 -0.44 10.99 6.49
N ASN A 53 0.57 10.92 7.34
CA ASN A 53 1.85 11.61 7.12
C ASN A 53 2.58 11.12 5.86
N GLU A 54 2.53 9.82 5.56
CA GLU A 54 3.15 9.27 4.35
C GLU A 54 2.33 9.65 3.11
N TRP A 55 1.00 9.67 3.23
CA TRP A 55 0.10 10.14 2.17
C TRP A 55 0.38 11.60 1.80
N GLU A 56 0.55 12.48 2.79
CA GLU A 56 0.87 13.89 2.56
C GLU A 56 2.20 14.08 1.83
N VAL A 57 3.23 13.30 2.19
CA VAL A 57 4.53 13.30 1.50
C VAL A 57 4.35 12.92 0.03
N LEU A 58 3.59 11.87 -0.25
CA LEU A 58 3.29 11.44 -1.62
C LEU A 58 2.48 12.51 -2.38
N MET A 59 1.47 13.11 -1.76
CA MET A 59 0.64 14.14 -2.40
C MET A 59 1.41 15.41 -2.72
N LYS A 60 2.43 15.78 -1.93
CA LYS A 60 3.35 16.88 -2.28
C LYS A 60 4.07 16.60 -3.61
N LYS A 61 4.54 15.37 -3.83
CA LYS A 61 5.16 14.97 -5.12
C LYS A 61 4.15 15.03 -6.26
N MET A 62 2.94 14.50 -6.05
CA MET A 62 1.88 14.52 -7.06
C MET A 62 1.45 15.94 -7.44
N ASN A 63 1.40 16.85 -6.47
CA ASN A 63 1.05 18.25 -6.71
C ASN A 63 2.13 19.02 -7.49
N GLY A 64 3.39 18.56 -7.46
CA GLY A 64 4.49 19.12 -8.25
C GLY A 64 4.40 18.81 -9.75
N LEU A 65 3.50 17.93 -10.18
CA LEU A 65 3.37 17.56 -11.59
C LEU A 65 2.73 18.69 -12.43
N ASN A 66 3.37 19.02 -13.56
CA ASN A 66 2.84 20.02 -14.49
C ASN A 66 1.46 19.61 -15.04
N ARG A 67 0.42 20.36 -14.69
CA ARG A 67 -0.99 20.12 -15.08
C ARG A 67 -1.31 20.48 -16.54
N PHE A 68 -0.39 21.07 -17.30
CA PHE A 68 -0.53 21.28 -18.75
C PHE A 68 -0.06 20.07 -19.57
N LYS A 69 0.62 19.10 -18.95
CA LYS A 69 0.95 17.83 -19.61
C LYS A 69 -0.22 16.86 -19.45
N LYS A 70 -0.91 16.51 -20.54
CA LYS A 70 -2.06 15.59 -20.53
C LYS A 70 -1.77 14.28 -19.77
N LYS A 71 -0.61 13.66 -20.02
CA LYS A 71 -0.16 12.44 -19.32
C LYS A 71 -0.16 12.59 -17.80
N ASN A 72 0.23 13.74 -17.26
CA ASN A 72 0.26 13.99 -15.82
C ASN A 72 -1.17 14.05 -15.25
N ASN A 73 -2.11 14.69 -15.95
CA ASN A 73 -3.52 14.72 -15.51
C ASN A 73 -4.15 13.32 -15.53
N ASP A 74 -3.91 12.56 -16.59
CA ASP A 74 -4.42 11.20 -16.73
C ASP A 74 -3.85 10.31 -15.62
N PHE A 75 -2.55 10.44 -15.32
CA PHE A 75 -1.91 9.75 -14.20
C PHE A 75 -2.50 10.14 -12.85
N ILE A 76 -2.57 11.45 -12.53
CA ILE A 76 -3.16 11.93 -11.27
C ILE A 76 -4.57 11.38 -11.09
N ARG A 77 -5.42 11.48 -12.12
CA ARG A 77 -6.80 11.00 -12.08
C ARG A 77 -6.88 9.51 -11.80
N ARG A 78 -6.03 8.70 -12.43
CA ARG A 78 -6.00 7.25 -12.21
C ARG A 78 -5.41 6.89 -10.84
N PHE A 79 -4.37 7.59 -10.42
CA PHE A 79 -3.71 7.38 -9.13
C PHE A 79 -4.61 7.71 -7.95
N THR A 80 -5.44 8.76 -8.07
CA THR A 80 -6.37 9.17 -7.02
C THR A 80 -7.77 8.54 -7.14
N ALA A 81 -7.97 7.65 -8.12
CA ALA A 81 -9.25 7.00 -8.33
C ALA A 81 -9.62 6.08 -7.15
N GLY A 82 -10.78 6.32 -6.55
CA GLY A 82 -11.28 5.48 -5.45
C GLY A 82 -10.52 5.64 -4.14
N VAL A 83 -9.65 6.64 -4.00
CA VAL A 83 -8.98 6.94 -2.72
C VAL A 83 -10.03 7.27 -1.66
N LYS A 84 -9.86 6.71 -0.45
CA LYS A 84 -10.75 6.94 0.69
C LYS A 84 -9.93 7.22 1.93
N MET A 85 -10.32 8.25 2.67
CA MET A 85 -9.88 8.39 4.06
C MET A 85 -10.61 7.36 4.90
N ILE A 86 -9.89 6.66 5.77
CA ILE A 86 -10.46 5.69 6.70
C ILE A 86 -9.88 5.89 8.09
N GLU A 87 -10.63 5.45 9.09
CA GLU A 87 -10.19 5.38 10.47
C GLU A 87 -9.94 3.93 10.86
N VAL A 88 -8.99 3.74 11.78
CA VAL A 88 -8.74 2.47 12.45
C VAL A 88 -9.15 2.66 13.90
N ASP A 89 -10.11 1.86 14.37
CA ASP A 89 -10.57 1.99 15.75
C ASP A 89 -9.50 1.54 16.78
N ALA A 90 -9.76 1.76 18.06
CA ALA A 90 -8.84 1.40 19.14
C ALA A 90 -8.52 -0.12 19.20
N THR A 91 -9.40 -0.97 18.65
CA THR A 91 -9.15 -2.41 18.55
C THR A 91 -8.22 -2.77 17.40
N GLY A 92 -8.00 -1.85 16.45
CA GLY A 92 -7.19 -2.08 15.25
C GLY A 92 -8.06 -2.46 14.05
N ARG A 93 -9.37 -2.23 14.11
CA ARG A 93 -10.30 -2.61 13.06
C ARG A 93 -10.50 -1.46 12.08
N LEU A 94 -10.55 -1.80 10.80
CA LEU A 94 -10.89 -0.89 9.71
C LEU A 94 -11.97 -1.48 8.82
N LEU A 95 -12.70 -0.61 8.12
CA LEU A 95 -13.70 -0.97 7.12
C LEU A 95 -13.13 -0.72 5.73
N ILE A 96 -13.04 -1.76 4.91
CA ILE A 96 -12.66 -1.67 3.50
C ILE A 96 -13.91 -1.24 2.70
N PRO A 97 -13.89 -0.08 2.02
CA PRO A 97 -14.97 0.35 1.15
C PRO A 97 -15.27 -0.66 0.04
N LYS A 98 -16.56 -0.84 -0.28
CA LYS A 98 -17.03 -1.88 -1.23
C LYS A 98 -16.38 -1.77 -2.61
N ASP A 99 -16.16 -0.56 -3.11
CA ASP A 99 -15.52 -0.33 -4.41
C ASP A 99 -14.04 -0.74 -4.41
N LEU A 100 -13.38 -0.68 -3.26
CA LEU A 100 -12.01 -1.14 -3.08
C LEU A 100 -11.94 -2.66 -2.91
N ILE A 101 -12.91 -3.29 -2.24
CA ILE A 101 -13.05 -4.76 -2.22
C ILE A 101 -13.20 -5.31 -3.63
N VAL A 102 -14.08 -4.70 -4.44
CA VAL A 102 -14.31 -5.13 -5.83
C VAL A 102 -13.04 -4.99 -6.66
N PHE A 103 -12.27 -3.91 -6.48
CA PHE A 103 -11.01 -3.72 -7.18
C PHE A 103 -9.95 -4.76 -6.79
N SER A 104 -9.72 -4.96 -5.48
CA SER A 104 -8.68 -5.89 -5.01
C SER A 104 -9.09 -7.34 -5.19
N GLY A 105 -10.38 -7.63 -5.35
CA GLY A 105 -10.91 -8.99 -5.41
C GLY A 105 -10.81 -9.73 -4.08
N ILE A 106 -10.64 -9.02 -2.96
CA ILE A 106 -10.64 -9.62 -1.62
C ILE A 106 -11.96 -10.34 -1.38
N THR A 107 -11.88 -11.64 -1.09
CA THR A 107 -13.06 -12.44 -0.77
C THR A 107 -13.20 -12.69 0.73
N LYS A 108 -12.18 -13.32 1.34
CA LYS A 108 -12.19 -13.68 2.77
C LYS A 108 -10.79 -13.81 3.34
N GLU A 109 -9.94 -14.60 2.71
CA GLU A 109 -8.55 -14.79 3.14
C GLU A 109 -7.70 -13.68 2.57
N THR A 110 -6.92 -13.04 3.45
CA THR A 110 -6.18 -11.83 3.11
C THR A 110 -4.77 -11.89 3.63
N VAL A 111 -3.87 -11.22 2.93
CA VAL A 111 -2.51 -10.98 3.42
C VAL A 111 -2.35 -9.49 3.70
N VAL A 112 -1.90 -9.17 4.90
CA VAL A 112 -1.53 -7.83 5.32
C VAL A 112 -0.01 -7.78 5.38
N SER A 113 0.61 -7.06 4.45
CA SER A 113 2.07 -7.00 4.31
C SER A 113 2.57 -5.57 4.40
N SER A 114 3.67 -5.34 5.11
CA SER A 114 4.37 -4.05 5.10
C SER A 114 5.15 -3.86 3.80
N ALA A 115 4.99 -2.71 3.16
CA ALA A 115 5.83 -2.26 2.06
C ALA A 115 6.50 -0.93 2.47
N ILE A 116 7.64 -1.04 3.14
CA ILE A 116 8.40 0.08 3.71
C ILE A 116 7.54 0.87 4.73
N ASN A 117 6.94 1.99 4.34
CA ASN A 117 6.19 2.87 5.25
C ASN A 117 4.67 2.71 5.13
N ILE A 118 4.20 1.81 4.27
CA ILE A 118 2.77 1.56 4.05
C ILE A 118 2.43 0.10 4.30
N ILE A 119 1.13 -0.18 4.32
CA ILE A 119 0.61 -1.54 4.40
C ILE A 119 -0.10 -1.84 3.11
N GLU A 120 0.17 -3.01 2.53
CA GLU A 120 -0.63 -3.57 1.47
C GLU A 120 -1.61 -4.59 2.03
N ILE A 121 -2.83 -4.59 1.49
CA ILE A 121 -3.92 -5.50 1.84
C ILE A 121 -4.32 -6.25 0.58
N TRP A 122 -4.11 -7.55 0.61
CA TRP A 122 -4.25 -8.43 -0.53
C TRP A 122 -5.35 -9.46 -0.31
N ASP A 123 -5.93 -9.94 -1.41
CA ASP A 123 -6.49 -11.28 -1.43
C ASP A 123 -5.33 -12.30 -1.37
N LYS A 124 -5.48 -13.37 -0.59
CA LYS A 124 -4.38 -14.31 -0.34
C LYS A 124 -3.83 -14.94 -1.62
N GLU A 125 -4.70 -15.43 -2.51
CA GLU A 125 -4.26 -16.11 -3.74
C GLU A 125 -3.49 -15.16 -4.66
N LYS A 126 -3.94 -13.90 -4.73
CA LYS A 126 -3.26 -12.87 -5.52
C LYS A 126 -1.91 -12.45 -4.95
N TYR A 127 -1.76 -12.49 -3.62
CA TYR A 127 -0.49 -12.23 -2.98
C TYR A 127 0.53 -13.31 -3.34
N GLU A 128 0.17 -14.59 -3.15
CA GLU A 128 1.05 -15.71 -3.48
C GLU A 128 1.42 -15.69 -4.97
N GLN A 129 0.45 -15.46 -5.85
CA GLN A 129 0.71 -15.32 -7.29
C GLN A 129 1.71 -14.19 -7.59
N ALA A 130 1.54 -13.01 -6.98
CA ALA A 130 2.42 -11.87 -7.23
C ALA A 130 3.85 -12.10 -6.72
N ILE A 131 4.02 -12.85 -5.63
CA ILE A 131 5.35 -13.23 -5.12
C ILE A 131 5.97 -14.30 -6.01
N ASP A 132 5.22 -15.34 -6.38
CA ASP A 132 5.70 -16.42 -7.24
C ASP A 132 6.10 -15.90 -8.63
N ASP A 133 5.29 -15.04 -9.24
CA ASP A 133 5.59 -14.41 -10.54
C ASP A 133 6.90 -13.59 -10.48
N ALA A 134 7.26 -13.05 -9.31
CA ALA A 134 8.51 -12.31 -9.12
C ALA A 134 9.74 -13.22 -8.92
N THR A 135 9.57 -14.50 -8.55
CA THR A 135 10.70 -15.38 -8.20
C THR A 135 11.61 -15.73 -9.38
N GLY A 136 11.10 -15.72 -10.62
CA GLY A 136 11.89 -16.06 -11.81
C GLY A 136 12.99 -15.06 -12.18
N ASP A 137 12.95 -13.86 -11.60
CA ASP A 137 13.76 -12.69 -12.00
C ASP A 137 14.20 -11.85 -10.78
N PHE A 138 13.94 -12.31 -9.54
CA PHE A 138 14.18 -11.46 -8.37
C PHE A 138 15.65 -11.15 -8.14
N ALA A 139 16.56 -12.09 -8.44
CA ALA A 139 18.00 -11.87 -8.28
C ALA A 139 18.52 -10.81 -9.27
N ASP A 140 18.13 -10.91 -10.54
CA ASP A 140 18.55 -9.96 -11.58
C ASP A 140 17.90 -8.58 -11.34
N LEU A 141 16.63 -8.54 -10.93
CA LEU A 141 15.97 -7.31 -10.50
C LEU A 141 16.65 -6.69 -9.28
N ALA A 142 17.07 -7.50 -8.31
CA ALA A 142 17.80 -7.02 -7.14
C ALA A 142 19.16 -6.43 -7.55
N GLU A 143 19.86 -7.05 -8.51
CA GLU A 143 21.10 -6.50 -9.07
C GLU A 143 20.85 -5.19 -9.82
N GLU A 144 19.81 -5.08 -10.65
CA GLU A 144 19.49 -3.85 -11.38
C GLU A 144 19.18 -2.68 -10.44
N VAL A 145 18.42 -2.96 -9.37
CA VAL A 145 17.92 -1.93 -8.44
C VAL A 145 18.93 -1.59 -7.35
N MET A 146 19.63 -2.58 -6.80
CA MET A 146 20.51 -2.42 -5.63
C MET A 146 22.00 -2.61 -5.94
N GLY A 147 22.35 -3.19 -7.09
CA GLY A 147 23.72 -3.49 -7.51
C GLY A 147 24.43 -2.37 -8.25
N GLN A 148 23.76 -1.23 -8.50
CA GLN A 148 24.44 -0.02 -8.94
C GLN A 148 25.25 0.54 -7.77
N ASP A 149 26.55 0.27 -7.76
CA ASP A 149 27.51 1.04 -6.96
C ASP A 149 27.40 2.51 -7.40
N ASP A 150 27.10 3.42 -6.47
CA ASP A 150 27.16 4.85 -6.68
C ASP A 150 28.60 5.29 -7.01
N ASP A 151 29.04 5.11 -8.27
CA ASP A 151 30.12 5.89 -8.86
C ASP A 151 29.53 7.05 -9.66
N ASN A 152 28.77 7.90 -8.97
CA ASN A 152 28.65 9.30 -9.34
C ASN A 152 29.45 10.10 -8.33
N GLY A 153 30.77 9.96 -8.46
CA GLY A 153 31.73 10.89 -7.89
C GLY A 153 31.34 12.34 -8.18
N ILE A 154 31.44 13.15 -7.13
CA ILE A 154 31.93 14.53 -7.12
C ILE A 154 31.97 15.21 -8.50
N SER A 155 31.06 16.14 -8.72
CA SER A 155 31.41 17.48 -9.20
C SER A 155 30.45 18.53 -8.63
#